data_AF-A1VWI6-F1
#
_entry.id   AF-A1VWI6-F1
#
_cell.length_a   1.000
_cell.length_b   1.000
_cell.length_c   1.000
_cell.angle_alpha   90.00
_cell.angle_beta   90.00
_cell.angle_gamma   90.00
#
_symmetry.space_group_name_H-M   'P 1'
#
loop_
_entity.id
_entity.type
_entity.pdbx_description
1 polymer ?
#
loop_
_entity_poly.entity_id
_entity_poly.type
_entity_poly.pdbx_seq_one_letter_code
_entity_poly.pdbx_strand_id
1 'polypeptide(L)'
;MVRCQHNRVLPEEGRLWDDMMAGAPLGHIFFELPAGCGRKAHAVEQEVHAQPIGLPDVQGGQLEVTCLITLKVNAPADAKPVVCRLLTNRTATSLQAAVELVDWYHAR
;
A
#
# COMPACT_ATOMS: atom_id res chain seq x y z
N MET A 1 1.75 9.03 -7.82
CA MET A 1 1.38 8.25 -6.61
C MET A 1 1.21 9.19 -5.44
N VAL A 2 0.15 8.98 -4.65
CA VAL A 2 -0.13 9.80 -3.47
C VAL A 2 -0.36 8.90 -2.26
N ARG A 3 0.14 9.31 -1.09
CA ARG A 3 -0.17 8.65 0.18
C ARG A 3 -1.56 9.05 0.63
N CYS A 4 -2.41 8.09 0.91
CA CYS A 4 -3.78 8.32 1.33
C CYS A 4 -3.99 7.80 2.76
N GLN A 5 -4.24 8.71 3.70
CA GLN A 5 -4.42 8.35 5.11
C GLN A 5 -5.86 7.97 5.46
N HIS A 6 -6.83 8.57 4.76
CA HIS A 6 -8.24 8.42 5.06
C HIS A 6 -8.79 7.08 4.55
N ASN A 7 -9.47 6.35 5.43
CA ASN A 7 -10.23 5.16 5.05
C ASN A 7 -11.61 5.59 4.54
N ARG A 8 -11.78 5.62 3.22
CA ARG A 8 -12.99 6.12 2.57
C ARG A 8 -14.08 5.06 2.57
N VAL A 9 -15.32 5.51 2.74
CA VAL A 9 -16.51 4.65 2.60
C VAL A 9 -16.73 4.36 1.12
N LEU A 10 -16.98 3.09 0.79
CA LEU A 10 -17.33 2.64 -0.55
C LEU A 10 -18.86 2.59 -0.74
N PRO A 11 -19.36 2.65 -1.98
CA PRO A 11 -20.81 2.62 -2.26
C PRO A 11 -21.55 1.36 -1.79
N GLU A 12 -20.88 0.21 -1.75
CA GLU A 12 -21.48 -1.11 -1.43
C GLU A 12 -21.42 -1.47 0.07
N GLU A 13 -21.42 -0.48 0.96
CA GLU A 13 -21.28 -0.67 2.41
C GLU A 13 -19.95 -1.34 2.80
N GLY A 14 -18.86 -0.58 2.68
CA GLY A 14 -17.51 -1.04 3.01
C GLY A 14 -16.57 0.13 3.25
N ARG A 15 -15.35 -0.19 3.70
CA ARG A 15 -14.29 0.79 3.92
C ARG A 15 -13.09 0.37 3.11
N LEU A 16 -12.63 1.26 2.24
CA LEU A 16 -11.62 0.97 1.22
C LEU A 16 -10.42 0.17 1.74
N TRP A 17 -9.81 0.60 2.84
CA TRP A 17 -8.62 -0.06 3.37
C TRP A 17 -8.92 -1.31 4.17
N ASP A 18 -10.13 -1.43 4.72
CA ASP A 18 -10.53 -2.63 5.46
C ASP A 18 -10.82 -3.76 4.47
N ASP A 19 -11.54 -3.45 3.38
CA ASP A 19 -11.85 -4.40 2.31
C ASP A 19 -10.57 -4.87 1.61
N MET A 20 -9.63 -3.95 1.38
CA MET A 20 -8.34 -4.30 0.79
C MET A 20 -7.50 -5.19 1.69
N MET A 21 -7.50 -4.96 3.01
CA MET A 21 -6.77 -5.79 3.98
C MET A 21 -7.45 -7.14 4.25
N ALA A 22 -8.75 -7.26 3.96
CA ALA A 22 -9.47 -8.53 4.04
C ALA A 22 -9.15 -9.47 2.85
N GLY A 23 -8.67 -8.91 1.74
CA GLY A 23 -8.19 -9.65 0.59
C GLY A 23 -6.85 -10.35 0.84
N ALA A 24 -6.51 -11.30 -0.04
CA ALA A 24 -5.21 -11.94 -0.01
C ALA A 24 -4.11 -11.00 -0.54
N PRO A 25 -2.94 -10.96 0.09
CA PRO A 25 -1.82 -10.18 -0.43
C PRO A 25 -1.33 -10.73 -1.78
N LEU A 26 -0.77 -9.86 -2.61
CA LEU A 26 -0.04 -10.26 -3.81
C LEU A 26 1.26 -11.00 -3.47
N GLY A 27 1.82 -10.73 -2.29
CA GLY A 27 2.99 -11.42 -1.76
C GLY A 27 3.82 -10.57 -0.81
N HIS A 28 5.05 -11.00 -0.57
CA HIS A 28 6.00 -10.35 0.32
C HIS A 28 7.20 -9.82 -0.45
N ILE A 29 7.75 -8.70 0.02
CA ILE A 29 8.98 -8.09 -0.50
C ILE A 29 9.99 -7.92 0.62
N PHE A 30 11.27 -8.05 0.27
CA PHE A 30 12.38 -7.99 1.22
C PHE A 30 13.41 -6.99 0.72
N PHE A 31 13.85 -6.09 1.59
CA PHE A 31 14.93 -5.15 1.28
C PHE A 31 15.65 -4.75 2.56
N GLU A 32 16.86 -4.22 2.40
CA GLU A 32 17.63 -3.68 3.52
C GLU A 32 17.44 -2.17 3.59
N LEU A 33 17.05 -1.67 4.77
CA LEU A 33 17.13 -0.24 5.04
C LEU A 33 18.54 0.09 5.52
N PRO A 34 19.25 1.03 4.87
CA PRO A 34 20.58 1.43 5.31
C PRO A 34 20.51 2.11 6.69
N ALA A 35 21.66 2.13 7.36
CA ALA A 35 21.82 2.88 8.59
C ALA A 35 21.56 4.39 8.36
N GLY A 36 20.95 5.05 9.34
CA GLY A 36 20.60 6.48 9.28
C GLY A 36 20.55 7.08 10.69
N CYS A 37 19.95 8.28 10.85
CA CYS A 37 19.85 9.03 12.12
C CYS A 37 19.49 8.15 13.34
N GLY A 38 20.49 7.62 14.04
CA GLY A 38 20.33 6.73 15.19
C GLY A 38 19.80 5.32 14.90
N ARG A 39 19.60 4.94 13.64
CA ARG A 39 19.04 3.64 13.24
C ARG A 39 20.12 2.76 12.60
N LYS A 40 20.29 1.53 13.09
CA LYS A 40 21.15 0.52 12.44
C LYS A 40 20.52 0.04 11.14
N ALA A 41 21.38 -0.38 10.21
CA ALA A 41 20.92 -1.11 9.03
C ALA A 41 20.15 -2.36 9.47
N HIS A 42 19.05 -2.64 8.81
CA HIS A 42 18.21 -3.80 9.14
C HIS A 42 17.39 -4.23 7.95
N ALA A 43 17.14 -5.54 7.87
CA ALA A 43 16.21 -6.10 6.90
C ALA A 43 14.78 -5.66 7.22
N VAL A 44 14.02 -5.41 6.16
CA VAL A 44 12.60 -5.12 6.19
C VAL A 44 11.91 -6.14 5.31
N GLU A 45 10.88 -6.75 5.86
CA GLU A 45 9.91 -7.53 5.12
C GLU A 45 8.61 -6.76 5.10
N GLN A 46 7.96 -6.69 3.93
CA GLN A 46 6.65 -6.10 3.80
C GLN A 46 5.72 -7.03 3.05
N GLU A 47 4.49 -7.14 3.56
CA GLU A 47 3.37 -7.69 2.83
C GLU A 47 2.81 -6.60 1.89
N VAL A 48 2.51 -6.99 0.65
CA VAL A 48 2.03 -6.09 -0.40
C VAL A 48 0.67 -6.55 -0.89
N HIS A 49 -0.30 -5.64 -0.82
CA HIS A 49 -1.62 -5.78 -1.42
C HIS A 49 -1.74 -4.76 -2.54
N ALA A 50 -2.29 -5.14 -3.70
CA ALA A 50 -2.69 -4.17 -4.71
C ALA A 50 -3.92 -4.63 -5.47
N GLN A 51 -4.82 -3.68 -5.74
CA GLN A 51 -6.05 -3.95 -6.48
C GLN A 51 -6.50 -2.71 -7.27
N PRO A 52 -6.89 -2.86 -8.55
CA PRO A 52 -7.60 -1.81 -9.26
C PRO A 52 -9.01 -1.65 -8.71
N ILE A 53 -9.46 -0.41 -8.56
CA ILE A 53 -10.81 -0.06 -8.12
C ILE A 53 -11.35 1.12 -8.93
N GLY A 54 -12.67 1.16 -9.08
CA GLY A 54 -13.39 2.36 -9.46
C GLY A 54 -13.71 3.20 -8.22
N LEU A 55 -13.28 4.46 -8.20
CA LEU A 55 -13.74 5.43 -7.20
C LEU A 55 -14.78 6.37 -7.83
N PRO A 56 -15.88 6.70 -7.12
CA PRO A 56 -16.82 7.69 -7.62
C PRO A 56 -16.14 9.06 -7.70
N ASP A 57 -16.28 9.72 -8.85
CA ASP A 57 -15.86 11.11 -9.05
C ASP A 57 -16.99 12.08 -8.67
N VAL A 58 -16.62 13.32 -8.34
CA VAL A 58 -17.54 14.39 -7.93
C VAL A 58 -18.56 14.77 -9.02
N GLN A 59 -18.29 14.44 -10.28
CA GLN A 59 -19.19 14.68 -11.41
C GLN A 59 -20.11 13.49 -11.73
N GLY A 60 -20.14 12.45 -10.88
CA GLY A 60 -20.94 11.25 -11.11
C GLY A 60 -20.27 10.22 -12.05
N GLY A 61 -19.01 10.43 -12.41
CA GLY A 61 -18.19 9.45 -13.14
C GLY A 61 -17.54 8.41 -12.22
N GLN A 62 -16.76 7.50 -12.82
CA GLN A 62 -15.87 6.57 -12.13
C GLN A 62 -14.42 6.87 -12.52
N LEU A 63 -13.55 6.98 -11.52
CA LEU A 63 -12.11 7.12 -11.70
C LEU A 63 -11.44 5.79 -11.35
N GLU A 64 -10.88 5.13 -12.36
CA GLU A 64 -10.06 3.95 -12.18
C GLU A 64 -8.73 4.31 -11.52
N VAL A 65 -8.47 3.71 -10.37
CA VAL A 65 -7.20 3.84 -9.65
C VAL A 65 -6.74 2.48 -9.16
N THR A 66 -5.44 2.32 -8.99
CA THR A 66 -4.90 1.18 -8.23
C THR A 66 -4.65 1.61 -6.79
N CYS A 67 -5.21 0.84 -5.87
CA CYS A 67 -4.90 0.87 -4.45
C CYS A 67 -3.70 -0.02 -4.18
N LEU A 68 -2.77 0.46 -3.35
CA LEU A 68 -1.57 -0.27 -2.95
C LEU A 68 -1.37 -0.10 -1.44
N ILE A 69 -1.25 -1.21 -0.71
CA ILE A 69 -0.89 -1.23 0.71
C ILE A 69 0.43 -1.96 0.86
N THR A 70 1.35 -1.36 1.60
CA THR A 70 2.54 -2.04 2.12
C THR A 70 2.48 -2.06 3.63
N LEU A 71 2.50 -3.24 4.21
CA LEU A 71 2.51 -3.46 5.65
C LEU A 71 3.86 -4.05 6.04
N LYS A 72 4.61 -3.38 6.93
CA LYS A 72 5.82 -4.00 7.49
C LYS A 72 5.42 -5.17 8.40
N VAL A 73 5.86 -6.37 8.04
CA VAL A 73 5.69 -7.56 8.88
C VAL A 73 6.87 -7.65 9.86
N ASN A 74 6.70 -8.38 10.96
CA ASN A 74 7.72 -8.55 11.99
C ASN A 74 8.18 -7.23 12.66
N ALA A 75 7.27 -6.26 12.80
CA ALA A 75 7.52 -5.10 13.65
C ALA A 75 7.73 -5.57 15.12
N PRO A 76 8.57 -4.88 15.92
CA PRO A 76 8.71 -5.18 17.34
C PRO A 76 7.34 -5.21 18.02
N ALA A 77 7.12 -6.12 18.98
CA ALA A 77 5.81 -6.36 19.59
C ALA A 77 5.12 -5.09 20.15
N ASP A 78 5.90 -4.10 20.59
CA ASP A 78 5.39 -2.85 21.15
C ASP A 78 5.23 -1.72 20.12
N ALA A 79 5.53 -1.98 18.84
CA ALA A 79 5.46 -0.98 17.77
C ALA A 79 4.20 -1.18 16.92
N LYS A 80 3.46 -0.09 16.69
CA LYS A 80 2.37 -0.10 15.71
C LYS A 80 2.92 -0.52 14.34
N PRO A 81 2.25 -1.44 13.63
CA PRO A 81 2.67 -1.84 12.30
C PRO A 81 2.73 -0.60 11.39
N VAL A 82 3.83 -0.45 10.68
CA VAL A 82 3.96 0.65 9.71
C VAL A 82 3.18 0.25 8.47
N VAL A 83 2.03 0.90 8.29
CA VAL A 83 1.17 0.74 7.11
C VAL A 83 1.36 1.95 6.20
N CYS A 84 1.73 1.70 4.95
CA CYS A 84 1.67 2.70 3.88
C CYS A 84 0.49 2.37 2.97
N ARG A 85 -0.32 3.38 2.66
CA ARG A 85 -1.50 3.28 1.81
C ARG A 85 -1.36 4.29 0.69
N LEU A 86 -1.40 3.81 -0.54
CA LEU A 86 -1.06 4.57 -1.74
C LEU A 86 -2.19 4.44 -2.76
N LEU A 87 -2.44 5.54 -3.47
CA LEU A 87 -3.29 5.59 -4.65
C LEU A 87 -2.47 6.00 -5.86
N THR A 88 -2.75 5.37 -7.00
CA THR A 88 -2.05 5.65 -8.26
C THR A 88 -2.97 5.42 -9.46
N ASN A 89 -2.73 6.18 -10.53
CA ASN A 89 -3.40 6.00 -11.82
C ASN A 89 -2.69 4.94 -12.71
N ARG A 90 -1.62 4.32 -12.21
CA ARG A 90 -0.90 3.25 -12.90
C ARG A 90 -1.45 1.90 -12.49
N THR A 91 -1.54 0.98 -13.43
CA THR A 91 -2.04 -0.37 -13.17
C THR A 91 -0.98 -1.23 -12.48
N ALA A 92 -1.38 -1.94 -11.42
CA ALA A 92 -0.58 -3.03 -10.86
C ALA A 92 -1.50 -4.15 -10.37
N THR A 93 -1.45 -5.29 -11.06
CA THR A 93 -2.23 -6.50 -10.75
C THR A 93 -1.35 -7.70 -10.41
N SER A 94 -0.02 -7.52 -10.41
CA SER A 94 0.97 -8.53 -10.06
C SER A 94 1.93 -7.99 -9.01
N LEU A 95 2.56 -8.90 -8.25
CA LEU A 95 3.56 -8.52 -7.25
C LEU A 95 4.71 -7.72 -7.88
N GLN A 96 5.20 -8.15 -9.05
CA GLN A 96 6.30 -7.45 -9.74
C GLN A 96 5.93 -6.01 -10.11
N ALA A 97 4.72 -5.78 -10.64
CA ALA A 97 4.26 -4.43 -10.95
C ALA A 97 4.06 -3.59 -9.68
N ALA A 98 3.56 -4.21 -8.60
CA ALA A 98 3.42 -3.54 -7.32
C ALA A 98 4.78 -3.14 -6.71
N VAL A 99 5.81 -3.99 -6.83
CA VAL A 99 7.19 -3.70 -6.39
C VAL A 99 7.73 -2.44 -7.05
N GLU A 100 7.59 -2.32 -8.38
CA GLU A 100 8.06 -1.14 -9.12
C GLU A 100 7.43 0.16 -8.56
N LEU A 101 6.13 0.13 -8.24
CA LEU A 101 5.43 1.26 -7.63
C LEU A 101 5.96 1.56 -6.21
N VAL A 102 6.21 0.52 -5.40
CA VAL A 102 6.79 0.68 -4.06
C VAL A 102 8.17 1.31 -4.13
N ASP A 103 9.02 0.86 -5.06
CA ASP A 103 10.36 1.41 -5.25
C ASP A 103 10.32 2.89 -5.64
N TRP A 104 9.43 3.27 -6.56
CA TRP A 104 9.22 4.69 -6.90
C TRP A 104 8.74 5.53 -5.73
N TYR A 105 7.91 4.96 -4.85
CA TYR A 105 7.48 5.66 -3.64
C TYR A 105 8.62 5.79 -2.62
N HIS A 106 9.48 4.78 -2.46
CA HIS A 106 10.65 4.85 -1.60
C HIS A 106 11.72 5.84 -2.08
N ALA A 107 11.78 6.11 -3.37
CA ALA A 107 12.71 7.08 -3.97
C ALA A 107 12.25 8.56 -3.82
N ARG A 108 11.08 8.81 -3.23
CA ARG A 108 10.53 10.15 -2.99
C ARG A 108 11.03 10.74 -1.68
#